data_AF-A0A935WPZ1-F1
#
_entry.id   AF-A0A935WPZ1-F1
#
_cell.length_a   1.000
_cell.length_b   1.000
_cell.length_c   1.000
_cell.angle_alpha   90.00
_cell.angle_beta   90.00
_cell.angle_gamma   90.00
#
_symmetry.space_group_name_H-M   'P 1'
#
loop_
_entity.id
_entity.type
_entity.pdbx_description
1 polymer ?
#
loop_
_entity_poly.entity_id
_entity_poly.type
_entity_poly.pdbx_seq_one_letter_code
_entity_poly.pdbx_strand_id
1 'polypeptide(L)'
;MQKITPDDPESKSADLVAENVEHLKALFPQAWKEGKLDFDVLKQLLGGVVEEREERFGLNWHGKRQARQLALTPSTGTLRPCPEDSVDWDTTQNLMIEGDNLEVLKLLQKSYAGKVKLIYIDPPYNTGNDFVYPDDFRDNIKNYLELTGQVEGGRRISSNTEAGGRFHTEWLNMMYPRLMLARELLRDDGLLFVSIDDVEVAHLRLLLDSIFGEERRVGELVWKNKHNAGALTKGFSSVHEYVLCYSGGNIRNITAPLGQEEIAAYKGAIASSPYAAVS
;
A
#
# COMPACT_ATOMS: atom_id res chain seq x y z
N MET A 1 -2.24 -33.04 -18.89
CA MET A 1 -1.86 -31.61 -18.84
C MET A 1 -0.56 -31.45 -19.60
N GLN A 2 -0.52 -30.57 -20.61
CA GLN A 2 0.76 -30.13 -21.17
C GLN A 2 1.55 -29.38 -20.09
N LYS A 3 2.87 -29.61 -20.01
CA LYS A 3 3.73 -28.90 -19.06
C LYS A 3 3.92 -27.48 -19.59
N ILE A 4 3.45 -26.50 -18.83
CA ILE A 4 3.69 -25.08 -19.05
C ILE A 4 5.18 -24.81 -18.75
N THR A 5 5.92 -24.26 -19.71
CA THR A 5 7.33 -23.87 -19.55
C THR A 5 7.41 -22.38 -19.12
N PRO A 6 8.55 -21.90 -18.57
CA PRO A 6 8.69 -20.50 -18.12
C PRO A 6 8.51 -19.43 -19.21
N ASP A 7 8.54 -19.84 -20.48
CA ASP A 7 8.35 -18.97 -21.65
C ASP A 7 6.90 -18.95 -22.15
N ASP A 8 6.02 -19.77 -21.58
CA ASP A 8 4.62 -19.86 -21.96
C ASP A 8 3.85 -18.61 -21.46
N PRO A 9 2.98 -17.98 -22.28
CA PRO A 9 2.14 -16.87 -21.84
C PRO A 9 1.31 -17.17 -20.58
N GLU A 10 0.94 -18.44 -20.35
CA GLU A 10 0.20 -18.84 -19.14
C GLU A 10 1.07 -18.91 -17.88
N SER A 11 2.40 -18.89 -18.01
CA SER A 11 3.36 -18.96 -16.89
C SER A 11 3.74 -17.61 -16.30
N LYS A 12 3.20 -16.51 -16.83
CA LYS A 12 3.50 -15.14 -16.41
C LYS A 12 2.21 -14.48 -15.91
N SER A 13 2.34 -13.61 -14.91
CA SER A 13 1.21 -12.76 -14.50
C SER A 13 0.83 -11.79 -15.63
N ALA A 14 -0.31 -11.10 -15.48
CA ALA A 14 -0.75 -10.11 -16.47
C ALA A 14 0.33 -9.04 -16.73
N ASP A 15 0.51 -8.66 -18.00
CA ASP A 15 1.35 -7.54 -18.39
C ASP A 15 0.55 -6.24 -18.34
N LEU A 16 0.55 -5.62 -17.16
CA LEU A 16 -0.14 -4.36 -16.92
C LEU A 16 0.36 -3.24 -17.83
N VAL A 17 1.63 -3.26 -18.25
CA VAL A 17 2.18 -2.22 -19.11
C VAL A 17 1.58 -2.33 -20.51
N ALA A 18 1.53 -3.55 -21.06
CA ALA A 18 0.87 -3.81 -22.34
C ALA A 18 -0.62 -3.47 -22.30
N GLU A 19 -1.33 -3.85 -21.23
CA GLU A 19 -2.75 -3.55 -21.05
C GLU A 19 -3.02 -2.04 -20.97
N ASN A 20 -2.23 -1.30 -20.20
CA ASN A 20 -2.32 0.16 -20.12
C ASN A 20 -2.08 0.83 -21.48
N VAL A 21 -1.12 0.30 -22.26
CA VAL A 21 -0.86 0.78 -23.63
C VAL A 21 -2.07 0.56 -24.53
N GLU A 22 -2.71 -0.61 -24.48
CA GLU A 22 -3.91 -0.89 -25.28
C GLU A 22 -5.12 -0.05 -24.84
N HIS A 23 -5.33 0.17 -23.55
CA HIS A 23 -6.35 1.09 -23.05
C HIS A 23 -6.12 2.55 -23.53
N LEU A 24 -4.88 3.04 -23.48
CA LEU A 24 -4.54 4.37 -23.99
C LEU A 24 -4.72 4.47 -25.52
N LYS A 25 -4.36 3.41 -26.28
CA LYS A 25 -4.64 3.35 -27.73
C LYS A 25 -6.13 3.37 -28.03
N ALA A 26 -6.93 2.65 -27.25
CA ALA A 26 -8.38 2.60 -27.45
C ALA A 26 -9.04 3.97 -27.19
N LEU A 27 -8.58 4.70 -26.16
CA LEU A 27 -9.12 6.01 -25.79
C LEU A 27 -8.60 7.14 -26.70
N PHE A 28 -7.32 7.10 -27.09
CA PHE A 28 -6.67 8.18 -27.83
C PHE A 28 -5.89 7.64 -29.04
N PRO A 29 -6.54 6.97 -30.01
CA PRO A 29 -5.83 6.31 -31.12
C PRO A 29 -5.02 7.31 -31.96
N GLN A 30 -5.51 8.53 -32.12
CA GLN A 30 -4.81 9.60 -32.84
C GLN A 30 -3.52 10.09 -32.17
N ALA A 31 -3.28 9.77 -30.89
CA ALA A 31 -2.03 10.11 -30.20
C ALA A 31 -0.89 9.12 -30.50
N TRP A 32 -1.11 8.11 -31.35
CA TRP A 32 -0.12 7.08 -31.66
C TRP A 32 0.41 7.23 -33.09
N LYS A 33 1.73 7.20 -33.24
CA LYS A 33 2.42 7.22 -34.54
C LYS A 33 3.52 6.17 -34.57
N GLU A 34 3.48 5.27 -35.55
CA GLU A 34 4.49 4.21 -35.73
C GLU A 34 4.71 3.35 -34.47
N GLY A 35 3.64 3.10 -33.70
CA GLY A 35 3.69 2.32 -32.46
C GLY A 35 4.23 3.07 -31.24
N LYS A 36 4.52 4.38 -31.34
CA LYS A 36 4.94 5.23 -30.22
C LYS A 36 3.85 6.24 -29.88
N LEU A 37 3.74 6.56 -28.59
CA LEU A 37 2.86 7.61 -28.09
C LEU A 37 3.48 8.98 -28.34
N ASP A 38 2.76 9.84 -29.03
CA ASP A 38 3.06 11.25 -29.21
C ASP A 38 2.44 12.04 -28.05
N PHE A 39 3.30 12.45 -27.11
CA PHE A 39 2.87 13.19 -25.92
C PHE A 39 2.30 14.57 -26.23
N ASP A 40 2.75 15.21 -27.31
CA ASP A 40 2.26 16.55 -27.67
C ASP A 40 0.84 16.46 -28.22
N VAL A 41 0.57 15.45 -29.07
CA VAL A 41 -0.79 15.16 -29.54
C VAL A 41 -1.69 14.73 -28.38
N LEU A 42 -1.23 13.87 -27.47
CA LEU A 42 -2.01 13.47 -26.29
C LEU A 42 -2.37 14.69 -25.41
N LYS A 43 -1.41 15.58 -25.14
CA LYS A 43 -1.65 16.83 -24.40
C LYS A 43 -2.72 17.71 -25.07
N GLN A 44 -2.66 17.84 -26.41
CA GLN A 44 -3.65 18.59 -27.18
C GLN A 44 -5.05 17.97 -27.08
N LEU A 45 -5.16 16.65 -27.14
CA LEU A 45 -6.44 15.92 -27.04
C LEU A 45 -7.05 16.01 -25.64
N LEU A 46 -6.21 16.04 -24.61
CA LEU A 46 -6.61 16.28 -23.23
C LEU A 46 -6.96 17.76 -22.97
N GLY A 47 -6.97 18.62 -23.99
CA GLY A 47 -7.49 19.99 -23.90
C GLY A 47 -6.73 20.89 -22.92
N GLY A 48 -5.44 20.62 -22.67
CA GLY A 48 -4.64 21.44 -21.75
C GLY A 48 -4.91 21.20 -20.26
N VAL A 49 -5.63 20.13 -19.88
CA VAL A 49 -5.70 19.68 -18.47
C VAL A 49 -4.35 19.11 -17.99
N VAL A 50 -3.36 19.06 -18.87
CA VAL A 50 -1.99 18.64 -18.56
C VAL A 50 -1.23 19.83 -17.99
N GLU A 51 -1.15 19.90 -16.67
CA GLU A 51 -0.31 20.84 -15.95
C GLU A 51 1.18 20.62 -16.26
N GLU A 52 1.88 21.68 -16.67
CA GLU A 52 3.34 21.69 -16.77
C GLU A 52 3.97 22.42 -15.57
N ARG A 53 5.02 21.80 -15.00
CA ARG A 53 5.99 22.31 -13.99
C ARG A 53 5.58 22.16 -12.51
N GLU A 54 6.47 22.23 -11.53
CA GLU A 54 7.90 21.86 -11.36
C GLU A 54 8.11 21.43 -9.89
N GLU A 55 7.24 21.86 -8.97
CA GLU A 55 7.14 21.33 -7.62
C GLU A 55 5.67 21.05 -7.30
N ARG A 56 5.29 19.77 -7.22
CA ARG A 56 3.99 19.36 -6.69
C ARG A 56 4.17 18.99 -5.22
N PHE A 57 3.22 19.42 -4.38
CA PHE A 57 3.04 18.80 -3.07
C PHE A 57 2.89 17.29 -3.29
N GLY A 58 3.78 16.51 -2.68
CA GLY A 58 3.81 15.08 -2.88
C GLY A 58 4.98 14.42 -2.17
N LEU A 59 4.76 13.17 -1.76
CA LEU A 59 5.79 12.37 -1.14
C LEU A 59 6.80 11.91 -2.20
N ASN A 60 8.04 12.41 -2.12
CA ASN A 60 9.15 12.01 -2.98
C ASN A 60 10.26 11.38 -2.13
N TRP A 61 10.78 10.24 -2.57
CA TRP A 61 11.89 9.53 -1.91
C TRP A 61 12.76 8.81 -2.93
N HIS A 62 13.98 8.46 -2.53
CA HIS A 62 14.90 7.70 -3.37
C HIS A 62 14.40 6.26 -3.58
N GLY A 63 14.30 5.81 -4.83
CA GLY A 63 13.80 4.47 -5.16
C GLY A 63 12.31 4.42 -5.51
N LYS A 64 11.52 5.49 -5.31
CA LYS A 64 10.10 5.55 -5.70
C LYS A 64 9.81 5.07 -7.12
N ARG A 65 10.64 5.49 -8.09
CA ARG A 65 10.51 5.08 -9.50
C ARG A 65 10.73 3.58 -9.67
N GLN A 66 11.75 3.02 -9.02
CA GLN A 66 12.05 1.58 -9.07
C GLN A 66 10.95 0.77 -8.36
N ALA A 67 10.51 1.21 -7.18
CA ALA A 67 9.40 0.63 -6.45
C ALA A 67 8.12 0.59 -7.31
N ARG A 68 7.82 1.65 -8.05
CA ARG A 68 6.73 1.66 -9.03
C ARG A 68 6.90 0.61 -10.12
N GLN A 69 8.11 0.48 -10.67
CA GLN A 69 8.39 -0.53 -11.70
C GLN A 69 8.21 -1.94 -11.16
N LEU A 70 8.62 -2.23 -9.92
CA LEU A 70 8.44 -3.54 -9.30
C LEU A 70 6.98 -4.00 -9.25
N ALA A 71 6.04 -3.08 -9.03
CA ALA A 71 4.61 -3.39 -9.07
C ALA A 71 4.10 -3.70 -10.48
N LEU A 72 4.73 -3.15 -11.52
CA LEU A 72 4.36 -3.33 -12.93
C LEU A 72 5.06 -4.52 -13.58
N THR A 73 6.17 -4.99 -13.01
CA THR A 73 6.91 -6.15 -13.52
C THR A 73 6.11 -7.43 -13.31
N PRO A 74 5.80 -8.19 -14.38
CA PRO A 74 5.11 -9.46 -14.26
C PRO A 74 5.88 -10.45 -13.37
N SER A 75 5.16 -11.23 -12.57
CA SER A 75 5.72 -12.34 -11.83
C SER A 75 6.02 -13.51 -12.77
N THR A 76 7.14 -14.18 -12.53
CA THR A 76 7.51 -15.47 -13.14
C THR A 76 7.19 -16.65 -12.23
N GLY A 77 6.62 -16.39 -11.04
CA GLY A 77 6.21 -17.41 -10.09
C GLY A 77 4.93 -18.13 -10.53
N THR A 78 4.64 -19.26 -9.89
CA THR A 78 3.37 -19.96 -10.04
C THR A 78 2.89 -20.45 -8.68
N LEU A 79 1.58 -20.54 -8.50
CA LEU A 79 0.99 -21.10 -7.29
C LEU A 79 0.94 -22.61 -7.39
N ARG A 80 1.55 -23.29 -6.41
CA ARG A 80 1.51 -24.75 -6.30
C ARG A 80 0.48 -25.16 -5.23
N PRO A 81 -0.56 -25.93 -5.59
CA PRO A 81 -1.43 -26.58 -4.62
C PRO A 81 -0.66 -27.48 -3.65
N CYS A 82 -0.98 -27.41 -2.35
CA CYS A 82 -0.48 -28.31 -1.31
C CYS A 82 -1.65 -28.96 -0.56
N PRO A 83 -2.33 -29.98 -1.14
CA PRO A 83 -3.49 -30.62 -0.50
C PRO A 83 -3.17 -31.27 0.86
N GLU A 84 -1.96 -31.79 1.02
CA GLU A 84 -1.48 -32.43 2.25
C GLU A 84 -1.47 -31.51 3.48
N ASP A 85 -1.23 -30.21 3.28
CA ASP A 85 -1.19 -29.20 4.34
C ASP A 85 -2.53 -28.44 4.47
N SER A 86 -3.52 -28.81 3.66
CA SER A 86 -4.81 -28.13 3.62
C SER A 86 -5.80 -28.74 4.60
N VAL A 87 -6.63 -27.87 5.18
CA VAL A 87 -7.79 -28.26 5.97
C VAL A 87 -9.03 -28.14 5.08
N ASP A 88 -9.82 -29.22 5.00
CA ASP A 88 -11.06 -29.28 4.23
C ASP A 88 -10.92 -28.94 2.74
N TRP A 89 -9.86 -29.45 2.08
CA TRP A 89 -9.45 -29.15 0.70
C TRP A 89 -10.60 -29.02 -0.31
N ASP A 90 -11.55 -29.95 -0.28
CA ASP A 90 -12.66 -30.00 -1.26
C ASP A 90 -13.79 -29.01 -0.96
N THR A 91 -13.87 -28.44 0.25
CA THR A 91 -15.00 -27.61 0.70
C THR A 91 -14.62 -26.22 1.20
N THR A 92 -13.35 -26.00 1.53
CA THR A 92 -12.90 -24.71 2.05
C THR A 92 -13.07 -23.60 1.00
N GLN A 93 -13.52 -22.44 1.46
CA GLN A 93 -13.52 -21.21 0.65
C GLN A 93 -12.36 -20.28 1.04
N ASN A 94 -11.49 -20.73 1.95
CA ASN A 94 -10.37 -19.97 2.48
C ASN A 94 -9.07 -20.42 1.82
N LEU A 95 -8.19 -19.47 1.56
CA LEU A 95 -6.90 -19.71 0.92
C LEU A 95 -5.77 -19.15 1.79
N MET A 96 -4.74 -19.95 2.03
CA MET A 96 -3.46 -19.52 2.57
C MET A 96 -2.41 -19.69 1.48
N ILE A 97 -1.59 -18.66 1.25
CA ILE A 97 -0.51 -18.68 0.25
C ILE A 97 0.78 -18.33 0.97
N GLU A 98 1.76 -19.23 0.89
CA GLU A 98 3.10 -19.00 1.40
C GLU A 98 4.00 -18.44 0.29
N GLY A 99 4.72 -17.35 0.59
CA GLY A 99 5.67 -16.72 -0.33
C GLY A 99 5.86 -15.24 -0.03
N ASP A 100 6.70 -14.58 -0.83
CA ASP A 100 6.80 -13.13 -0.77
C ASP A 100 5.48 -12.50 -1.24
N ASN A 101 4.89 -11.65 -0.39
CA ASN A 101 3.59 -11.05 -0.63
C ASN A 101 3.55 -10.18 -1.89
N LEU A 102 4.65 -9.55 -2.33
CA LEU A 102 4.66 -8.77 -3.56
C LEU A 102 4.44 -9.67 -4.78
N GLU A 103 5.14 -10.80 -4.83
CA GLU A 103 4.98 -11.78 -5.91
C GLU A 103 3.61 -12.47 -5.87
N VAL A 104 3.12 -12.82 -4.67
CA VAL A 104 1.78 -13.39 -4.51
C VAL A 104 0.70 -12.43 -4.98
N LEU A 105 0.77 -11.14 -4.61
CA LEU A 105 -0.20 -10.13 -5.03
C LEU A 105 -0.25 -9.99 -6.56
N LYS A 106 0.90 -10.04 -7.25
CA LYS A 106 0.96 -10.03 -8.73
C LYS A 106 0.24 -11.22 -9.35
N LEU A 107 0.42 -12.42 -8.78
CA LEU A 107 -0.26 -13.63 -9.26
C LEU A 107 -1.77 -13.56 -9.04
N LEU A 108 -2.22 -12.94 -7.94
CA LEU A 108 -3.64 -12.80 -7.63
C LEU A 108 -4.36 -11.79 -8.52
N GLN A 109 -3.66 -10.81 -9.10
CA GLN A 109 -4.30 -9.76 -9.91
C GLN A 109 -5.23 -10.31 -11.00
N LYS A 110 -4.76 -11.29 -11.78
CA LYS A 110 -5.55 -11.85 -12.90
C LYS A 110 -6.92 -12.39 -12.45
N SER A 111 -7.00 -12.93 -11.24
CA SER A 111 -8.20 -13.61 -10.74
C SER A 111 -9.03 -12.75 -9.79
N TYR A 112 -8.40 -11.81 -9.07
CA TYR A 112 -8.99 -11.09 -7.94
C TYR A 112 -9.01 -9.56 -8.08
N ALA A 113 -8.52 -8.98 -9.19
CA ALA A 113 -8.64 -7.55 -9.45
C ALA A 113 -10.09 -7.05 -9.29
N GLY A 114 -10.28 -6.00 -8.50
CA GLY A 114 -11.57 -5.40 -8.19
C GLY A 114 -12.57 -6.29 -7.43
N LYS A 115 -12.14 -7.43 -6.86
CA LYS A 115 -13.05 -8.39 -6.20
C LYS A 115 -12.95 -8.40 -4.68
N VAL A 116 -11.89 -7.83 -4.11
CA VAL A 116 -11.66 -7.87 -2.66
C VAL A 116 -12.48 -6.80 -1.94
N LYS A 117 -13.32 -7.21 -0.99
CA LYS A 117 -14.18 -6.30 -0.21
C LYS A 117 -13.43 -5.62 0.94
N LEU A 118 -12.51 -6.33 1.57
CA LEU A 118 -11.80 -5.85 2.74
C LEU A 118 -10.35 -6.33 2.66
N ILE A 119 -9.42 -5.40 2.84
CA ILE A 119 -8.00 -5.71 3.07
C ILE A 119 -7.66 -5.18 4.44
N TYR A 120 -7.09 -6.04 5.28
CA TYR A 120 -6.47 -5.64 6.55
C TYR A 120 -5.03 -6.11 6.52
N ILE A 121 -4.10 -5.21 6.84
CA ILE A 121 -2.68 -5.53 6.93
C ILE A 121 -2.07 -4.91 8.18
N ASP A 122 -1.09 -5.62 8.74
CA ASP A 122 -0.28 -5.22 9.89
C ASP A 122 1.20 -5.26 9.48
N PRO A 123 1.69 -4.25 8.74
CA PRO A 123 3.06 -4.22 8.25
C PRO A 123 4.07 -4.01 9.39
N PRO A 124 5.36 -4.30 9.19
CA PRO A 124 6.38 -3.98 10.19
C PRO A 124 6.42 -2.46 10.45
N TYR A 125 6.44 -2.04 11.71
CA TYR A 125 6.35 -0.62 12.11
C TYR A 125 7.67 0.17 12.01
N ASN A 126 8.74 -0.46 11.53
CA ASN A 126 10.06 0.18 11.36
C ASN A 126 10.68 0.76 12.66
N THR A 127 10.44 0.12 13.80
CA THR A 127 10.93 0.54 15.14
C THR A 127 12.42 0.30 15.38
N GLY A 128 13.18 -0.08 14.35
CA GLY A 128 14.64 -0.28 14.39
C GLY A 128 15.12 -1.67 14.81
N ASN A 129 14.24 -2.55 15.31
CA ASN A 129 14.63 -3.91 15.75
C ASN A 129 14.11 -5.06 14.85
N ASP A 130 13.14 -4.80 13.95
CA ASP A 130 12.40 -5.85 13.24
C ASP A 130 12.40 -5.73 11.70
N PHE A 131 13.22 -4.85 11.12
CA PHE A 131 13.24 -4.70 9.66
C PHE A 131 14.14 -5.76 9.00
N VAL A 132 13.58 -6.95 8.77
CA VAL A 132 14.19 -7.98 7.93
C VAL A 132 13.40 -8.08 6.63
N TYR A 133 13.70 -7.21 5.68
CA TYR A 133 13.36 -7.43 4.28
C TYR A 133 14.65 -7.36 3.45
N PRO A 134 15.20 -8.49 3.00
CA PRO A 134 16.45 -8.56 2.24
C PRO A 134 16.18 -8.31 0.76
N ASP A 135 15.35 -7.31 0.42
CA ASP A 135 15.39 -6.79 -0.95
C ASP A 135 16.84 -6.27 -1.12
N ASP A 136 17.61 -6.91 -2.01
CA ASP A 136 19.07 -6.74 -2.09
C ASP A 136 19.40 -5.32 -2.61
N PHE A 137 19.36 -4.37 -1.68
CA PHE A 137 19.54 -2.94 -1.93
C PHE A 137 20.97 -2.49 -1.62
N ARG A 138 21.96 -3.39 -1.71
CA ARG A 138 23.38 -3.05 -1.44
C ARG A 138 23.88 -1.86 -2.28
N ASP A 139 23.35 -1.68 -3.48
CA ASP A 139 23.65 -0.52 -4.34
C ASP A 139 22.94 0.78 -3.90
N ASN A 140 21.87 0.72 -3.10
CA ASN A 140 21.15 1.91 -2.65
C ASN A 140 21.98 2.72 -1.66
N ILE A 141 22.75 2.05 -0.78
CA ILE A 141 23.37 2.69 0.38
C ILE A 141 24.41 3.71 -0.07
N LYS A 142 25.28 3.30 -1.01
CA LYS A 142 26.32 4.16 -1.55
C LYS A 142 25.70 5.36 -2.30
N ASN A 143 24.72 5.09 -3.16
CA ASN A 143 24.02 6.13 -3.92
C ASN A 143 23.27 7.12 -3.01
N TYR A 144 22.57 6.64 -1.97
CA TYR A 144 21.87 7.48 -1.00
C TYR A 144 22.85 8.39 -0.24
N LEU A 145 23.97 7.84 0.22
CA LEU A 145 25.00 8.60 0.93
C LEU A 145 25.65 9.67 0.03
N GLU A 146 25.88 9.36 -1.25
CA GLU A 146 26.38 10.32 -2.24
C GLU A 146 25.34 11.41 -2.55
N LEU A 147 24.08 11.03 -2.80
CA LEU A 147 22.97 11.95 -3.11
C LEU A 147 22.60 12.89 -1.95
N THR A 148 22.72 12.41 -0.71
CA THR A 148 22.50 13.22 0.50
C THR A 148 23.72 14.02 0.95
N GLY A 149 24.83 13.96 0.19
CA GLY A 149 26.07 14.68 0.51
C GLY A 149 26.79 14.18 1.77
N GLN A 150 26.46 12.97 2.24
CA GLN A 150 27.04 12.36 3.44
C GLN A 150 28.39 11.69 3.16
N VAL A 151 28.75 11.52 1.88
CA VAL A 151 30.05 11.03 1.39
C VAL A 151 30.53 11.92 0.24
N GLU A 152 31.79 12.37 0.30
CA GLU A 152 32.48 13.05 -0.80
C GLU A 152 33.81 12.33 -1.07
N GLY A 153 34.08 11.97 -2.34
CA GLY A 153 35.33 11.31 -2.72
C GLY A 153 35.62 9.98 -2.00
N GLY A 154 34.58 9.27 -1.55
CA GLY A 154 34.70 8.00 -0.81
C GLY A 154 35.05 8.15 0.68
N ARG A 155 35.09 9.37 1.22
CA ARG A 155 35.22 9.63 2.67
C ARG A 155 33.91 10.15 3.24
N ARG A 156 33.49 9.56 4.37
CA ARG A 156 32.32 10.00 5.15
C ARG A 156 32.62 11.36 5.79
N ILE A 157 31.76 12.34 5.58
CA ILE A 157 31.89 13.71 6.12
C ILE A 157 31.04 13.89 7.38
N SER A 158 29.91 13.19 7.50
CA SER A 158 29.03 13.29 8.66
C SER A 158 29.17 12.12 9.64
N SER A 159 29.23 12.42 10.94
CA SER A 159 29.23 11.47 12.06
C SER A 159 27.83 10.94 12.43
N ASN A 160 26.75 11.49 11.84
CA ASN A 160 25.38 10.99 12.03
C ASN A 160 25.09 9.86 11.04
N THR A 161 25.51 8.66 11.40
CA THR A 161 25.63 7.54 10.47
C THR A 161 24.36 6.69 10.30
N GLU A 162 23.25 6.94 11.00
CA GLU A 162 22.25 5.86 11.16
C GLU A 162 20.82 6.24 11.59
N ALA A 163 20.29 7.46 11.41
CA ALA A 163 18.92 7.74 11.89
C ALA A 163 18.15 8.73 11.02
N GLY A 164 16.94 8.36 10.61
CA GLY A 164 15.95 9.22 9.94
C GLY A 164 15.63 8.74 8.52
N GLY A 165 16.03 9.50 7.51
CA GLY A 165 15.51 9.36 6.14
C GLY A 165 15.73 8.01 5.44
N ARG A 166 16.81 7.29 5.76
CA ARG A 166 17.13 6.01 5.10
C ARG A 166 16.14 4.91 5.47
N PHE A 167 15.79 4.79 6.74
CA PHE A 167 14.85 3.76 7.22
C PHE A 167 13.46 3.97 6.64
N HIS A 168 13.00 5.22 6.59
CA HIS A 168 11.74 5.58 5.95
C HIS A 168 11.79 5.26 4.44
N THR A 169 12.91 5.53 3.76
CA THR A 169 13.09 5.24 2.34
C THR A 169 12.98 3.74 2.04
N GLU A 170 13.65 2.90 2.83
CA GLU A 170 13.61 1.44 2.67
C GLU A 170 12.20 0.88 2.94
N TRP A 171 11.55 1.36 4.01
CA TRP A 171 10.18 0.98 4.33
C TRP A 171 9.18 1.40 3.24
N LEU A 172 9.30 2.63 2.72
CA LEU A 172 8.48 3.13 1.62
C LEU A 172 8.70 2.33 0.34
N ASN A 173 9.95 1.94 0.02
CA ASN A 173 10.25 1.10 -1.14
C ASN A 173 9.62 -0.30 -1.01
N MET A 174 9.52 -0.84 0.20
CA MET A 174 8.85 -2.10 0.48
C MET A 174 7.31 -1.97 0.39
N MET A 175 6.73 -0.96 1.04
CA MET A 175 5.27 -0.81 1.13
C MET A 175 4.61 -0.34 -0.16
N TYR A 176 5.24 0.59 -0.89
CA TYR A 176 4.66 1.21 -2.07
C TYR A 176 4.16 0.22 -3.14
N PRO A 177 4.97 -0.74 -3.63
CA PRO A 177 4.51 -1.65 -4.66
C PRO A 177 3.39 -2.59 -4.16
N ARG A 178 3.44 -2.99 -2.88
CA ARG A 178 2.43 -3.86 -2.26
C ARG A 178 1.08 -3.15 -2.14
N LEU A 179 1.08 -1.90 -1.70
CA LEU A 179 -0.12 -1.07 -1.60
C LEU A 179 -0.69 -0.71 -2.98
N MET A 180 0.16 -0.51 -3.99
CA MET A 180 -0.29 -0.34 -5.37
C MET A 180 -1.05 -1.59 -5.86
N LEU A 181 -0.51 -2.79 -5.65
CA LEU A 181 -1.22 -4.02 -6.03
C LEU A 181 -2.48 -4.24 -5.20
N ALA A 182 -2.45 -3.95 -3.90
CA ALA A 182 -3.63 -4.03 -3.03
C ALA A 182 -4.77 -3.12 -3.52
N ARG A 183 -4.45 -1.92 -4.03
CA ARG A 183 -5.43 -1.01 -4.64
C ARG A 183 -6.15 -1.64 -5.83
N GLU A 184 -5.43 -2.38 -6.68
CA GLU A 184 -5.98 -3.05 -7.86
C GLU A 184 -6.88 -4.23 -7.49
N LEU A 185 -6.59 -4.93 -6.39
CA LEU A 185 -7.42 -6.03 -5.89
C LEU A 185 -8.72 -5.53 -5.23
N LEU A 186 -8.68 -4.34 -4.63
CA LEU A 186 -9.78 -3.79 -3.87
C LEU A 186 -10.95 -3.35 -4.78
N ARG A 187 -12.16 -3.77 -4.42
CA ARG A 187 -13.40 -3.36 -5.09
C ARG A 187 -13.70 -1.88 -4.83
N ASP A 188 -14.51 -1.25 -5.69
CA ASP A 188 -14.88 0.18 -5.56
C ASP A 188 -15.59 0.53 -4.23
N ASP A 189 -16.34 -0.39 -3.65
CA ASP A 189 -16.95 -0.21 -2.32
C ASP A 189 -16.15 -0.92 -1.22
N GLY A 190 -14.92 -1.35 -1.53
CA GLY A 190 -14.02 -2.03 -0.61
C GLY A 190 -13.28 -1.08 0.31
N LEU A 191 -12.79 -1.63 1.42
CA LEU A 191 -12.03 -0.90 2.44
C LEU A 191 -10.65 -1.52 2.66
N LEU A 192 -9.65 -0.68 2.76
CA LEU A 192 -8.30 -1.01 3.22
C LEU A 192 -8.13 -0.49 4.65
N PHE A 193 -7.63 -1.34 5.53
CA PHE A 193 -7.20 -1.01 6.89
C PHE A 193 -5.72 -1.37 7.04
N VAL A 194 -4.93 -0.42 7.54
CA VAL A 194 -3.50 -0.62 7.77
C VAL A 194 -3.18 -0.18 9.20
N SER A 195 -2.75 -1.14 10.02
CA SER A 195 -2.25 -0.86 11.37
C SER A 195 -0.85 -0.25 11.29
N ILE A 196 -0.56 0.71 12.17
CA ILE A 196 0.72 1.41 12.20
C ILE A 196 0.94 2.07 13.56
N ASP A 197 2.19 2.26 13.96
CA ASP A 197 2.55 3.08 15.13
C ASP A 197 2.81 4.55 14.75
N ASP A 198 3.31 5.32 15.72
CA ASP A 198 3.65 6.73 15.55
C ASP A 198 4.90 7.00 14.69
N VAL A 199 5.70 5.97 14.37
CA VAL A 199 6.96 6.14 13.60
C VAL A 199 6.66 6.38 12.12
N GLU A 200 5.79 5.54 11.53
CA GLU A 200 5.52 5.58 10.07
C GLU A 200 4.13 6.09 9.70
N VAL A 201 3.25 6.41 10.67
CA VAL A 201 1.87 6.86 10.37
C VAL A 201 1.80 8.01 9.38
N ALA A 202 2.68 9.02 9.52
CA ALA A 202 2.70 10.18 8.64
C ALA A 202 3.13 9.81 7.21
N HIS A 203 4.15 8.95 7.07
CA HIS A 203 4.64 8.48 5.78
C HIS A 203 3.63 7.56 5.11
N LEU A 204 3.02 6.64 5.85
CA LEU A 204 1.98 5.75 5.35
C LEU A 204 0.77 6.54 4.86
N ARG A 205 0.33 7.56 5.61
CA ARG A 205 -0.78 8.43 5.19
C ARG A 205 -0.50 9.11 3.85
N LEU A 206 0.67 9.75 3.72
CA LEU A 206 1.06 10.39 2.46
C LEU A 206 1.25 9.37 1.32
N LEU A 207 1.68 8.16 1.64
CA LEU A 207 1.81 7.07 0.68
C LEU A 207 0.43 6.64 0.16
N LEU A 208 -0.52 6.39 1.06
CA LEU A 208 -1.89 6.02 0.72
C LEU A 208 -2.61 7.15 -0.01
N ASP A 209 -2.46 8.40 0.41
CA ASP A 209 -2.97 9.59 -0.32
C ASP A 209 -2.45 9.62 -1.76
N SER A 210 -1.18 9.24 -1.99
CA SER A 210 -0.60 9.20 -3.34
C SER A 210 -1.07 8.03 -4.20
N ILE A 211 -1.53 6.93 -3.60
CA ILE A 211 -1.97 5.71 -4.32
C ILE A 211 -3.49 5.72 -4.54
N PHE A 212 -4.25 6.06 -3.50
CA PHE A 212 -5.71 6.02 -3.51
C PHE A 212 -6.32 7.38 -3.88
N GLY A 213 -5.64 8.48 -3.55
CA GLY A 213 -6.21 9.83 -3.52
C GLY A 213 -6.65 10.21 -2.10
N GLU A 214 -6.38 11.44 -1.69
CA GLU A 214 -6.75 11.95 -0.36
C GLU A 214 -8.28 11.90 -0.14
N GLU A 215 -9.06 12.09 -1.20
CA GLU A 215 -10.53 12.02 -1.15
C GLU A 215 -11.06 10.62 -0.81
N ARG A 216 -10.20 9.58 -0.91
CA ARG A 216 -10.53 8.21 -0.53
C ARG A 216 -10.27 7.90 0.93
N ARG A 217 -9.63 8.81 1.67
CA ARG A 217 -9.36 8.64 3.10
C ARG A 217 -10.69 8.64 3.86
N VAL A 218 -11.00 7.51 4.48
CA VAL A 218 -12.23 7.33 5.26
C VAL A 218 -12.02 7.86 6.68
N GLY A 219 -10.85 7.57 7.26
CA GLY A 219 -10.52 8.03 8.60
C GLY A 219 -9.25 7.38 9.15
N GLU A 220 -8.89 7.83 10.35
CA GLU A 220 -7.77 7.34 11.13
C GLU A 220 -8.33 6.93 12.50
N LEU A 221 -8.26 5.63 12.79
CA LEU A 221 -8.74 5.07 14.05
C LEU A 221 -7.59 5.06 15.05
N VAL A 222 -7.85 5.52 16.27
CA VAL A 222 -6.90 5.43 17.38
C VAL A 222 -7.19 4.16 18.17
N TRP A 223 -6.28 3.19 18.09
CA TRP A 223 -6.38 1.94 18.82
C TRP A 223 -5.61 2.04 20.15
N LYS A 224 -6.33 2.32 21.23
CA LYS A 224 -5.77 2.28 22.59
C LYS A 224 -5.50 0.83 22.98
N ASN A 225 -4.25 0.39 22.84
CA ASN A 225 -3.84 -0.98 23.13
C ASN A 225 -3.19 -1.16 24.52
N LYS A 226 -2.86 -0.05 25.21
CA LYS A 226 -2.26 -0.07 26.54
C LYS A 226 -3.11 0.70 27.54
N HIS A 227 -3.21 0.17 28.75
CA HIS A 227 -3.96 0.80 29.84
C HIS A 227 -3.19 1.95 30.48
N ASN A 228 -1.88 1.76 30.71
CA ASN A 228 -1.00 2.71 31.40
C ASN A 228 0.35 2.81 30.69
N ALA A 229 1.02 3.94 30.92
CA ALA A 229 2.44 4.08 30.66
C ALA A 229 3.25 3.03 31.43
N GLY A 230 4.30 2.48 30.82
CA GLY A 230 5.26 1.66 31.55
C GLY A 230 5.97 2.50 32.62
N ALA A 231 6.37 1.86 33.73
CA ALA A 231 7.05 2.55 34.85
C ALA A 231 8.36 3.27 34.45
N LEU A 232 8.91 2.95 33.26
CA LEU A 232 10.15 3.50 32.72
C LEU A 232 9.92 4.54 31.61
N THR A 233 8.67 4.91 31.31
CA THR A 233 8.38 5.86 30.24
C THR A 233 8.82 7.27 30.65
N LYS A 234 9.70 7.88 29.86
CA LYS A 234 10.11 9.29 30.02
C LYS A 234 9.34 10.14 29.02
N GLY A 235 8.67 11.19 29.48
CA GLY A 235 7.90 12.10 28.62
C GLY A 235 6.48 11.60 28.33
N PHE A 236 5.97 11.87 27.13
CA PHE A 236 4.64 11.39 26.71
C PHE A 236 4.65 9.88 26.53
N SER A 237 3.63 9.24 27.09
CA SER A 237 3.49 7.79 26.99
C SER A 237 2.64 7.43 25.80
N SER A 238 3.24 6.74 24.83
CA SER A 238 2.49 6.13 23.72
C SER A 238 1.70 4.93 24.27
N VAL A 239 0.38 5.06 24.30
CA VAL A 239 -0.57 4.05 24.79
C VAL A 239 -1.56 3.60 23.71
N HIS A 240 -1.33 4.07 22.49
CA HIS A 240 -2.17 3.80 21.35
C HIS A 240 -1.34 3.64 20.08
N GLU A 241 -1.93 2.93 19.14
CA GLU A 241 -1.48 2.82 17.75
C GLU A 241 -2.59 3.36 16.85
N TYR A 242 -2.34 3.36 15.54
CA TYR A 242 -3.26 3.89 14.54
C TYR A 242 -3.69 2.78 13.59
N VAL A 243 -4.91 2.90 13.07
CA VAL A 243 -5.36 2.13 11.92
C VAL A 243 -5.87 3.11 10.87
N LEU A 244 -5.15 3.22 9.75
CA LEU A 244 -5.55 4.07 8.63
C LEU A 244 -6.57 3.34 7.77
N CYS A 245 -7.63 4.05 7.36
CA CYS A 245 -8.70 3.51 6.55
C CYS A 245 -8.86 4.27 5.23
N TYR A 246 -8.78 3.54 4.11
CA TYR A 246 -8.98 4.06 2.76
C TYR A 246 -10.02 3.23 2.01
N SER A 247 -10.69 3.87 1.07
CA SER A 247 -11.73 3.27 0.24
C SER A 247 -11.25 3.00 -1.19
N GLY A 248 -11.75 1.92 -1.80
CA GLY A 248 -11.50 1.64 -3.23
C GLY A 248 -12.27 2.57 -4.18
N GLY A 249 -13.19 3.38 -3.68
CA GLY A 249 -14.10 4.19 -4.46
C GLY A 249 -14.94 5.10 -3.56
N ASN A 250 -16.04 5.66 -4.07
CA ASN A 250 -16.81 6.64 -3.31
C ASN A 250 -17.70 5.92 -2.28
N ILE A 251 -17.43 6.12 -0.99
CA ILE A 251 -18.26 5.54 0.06
C ILE A 251 -19.31 6.56 0.50
N ARG A 252 -20.58 6.14 0.46
CA ARG A 252 -21.71 6.97 0.90
C ARG A 252 -21.99 6.84 2.40
N ASN A 253 -21.90 5.64 2.94
CA ASN A 253 -22.13 5.35 4.36
C ASN A 253 -21.42 4.04 4.74
N ILE A 254 -20.84 4.01 5.94
CA ILE A 254 -20.34 2.80 6.59
C ILE A 254 -21.24 2.56 7.80
N THR A 255 -22.10 1.56 7.73
CA THR A 255 -23.05 1.24 8.80
C THR A 255 -22.98 -0.23 9.11
N ALA A 256 -22.84 -0.55 10.40
CA ALA A 256 -23.13 -1.87 10.92
C ALA A 256 -24.44 -1.79 11.72
N PRO A 257 -25.38 -2.74 11.56
CA PRO A 257 -26.51 -2.84 12.47
C PRO A 257 -25.97 -3.13 13.87
N LEU A 258 -26.36 -2.31 14.85
CA LEU A 258 -26.01 -2.57 16.24
C LEU A 258 -26.72 -3.85 16.71
N GLY A 259 -25.98 -4.73 17.39
CA GLY A 259 -26.55 -5.88 18.10
C GLY A 259 -27.46 -5.43 19.25
N GLN A 260 -28.33 -6.33 19.73
CA GLN A 260 -29.24 -6.00 20.85
C GLN A 260 -28.46 -5.58 22.11
N GLU A 261 -27.31 -6.19 22.37
CA GLU A 261 -26.44 -5.85 23.50
C GLU A 261 -25.82 -4.45 23.35
N GLU A 262 -25.34 -4.11 22.15
CA GLU A 262 -24.77 -2.79 21.85
C GLU A 262 -25.84 -1.69 21.95
N ILE A 263 -27.07 -1.97 21.48
CA ILE A 263 -28.22 -1.08 21.64
C ILE A 263 -28.54 -0.87 23.12
N ALA A 264 -28.51 -1.93 23.93
CA ALA A 264 -28.76 -1.84 25.37
C ALA A 264 -27.67 -1.03 26.08
N ALA A 265 -26.40 -1.26 25.76
CA ALA A 265 -25.26 -0.50 26.30
C ALA A 265 -25.34 0.99 25.91
N TYR A 266 -25.67 1.29 24.65
CA TYR A 266 -25.81 2.67 24.16
C TYR A 266 -26.95 3.41 24.86
N LYS A 267 -28.12 2.76 25.04
CA LYS A 267 -29.26 3.34 25.78
C LYS A 267 -28.94 3.55 27.26
N GLY A 268 -28.22 2.61 27.88
CA GLY A 268 -27.74 2.75 29.26
C GLY A 268 -26.78 3.92 29.44
N ALA A 269 -25.86 4.12 28.49
CA ALA A 269 -24.90 5.22 28.51
C ALA A 269 -25.57 6.61 28.41
N ILE A 270 -26.59 6.75 27.56
CA ILE A 270 -27.38 7.99 27.45
C ILE A 270 -28.10 8.30 28.77
N ALA A 271 -28.71 7.30 29.40
CA ALA A 271 -29.42 7.48 30.68
C ALA A 271 -28.48 7.89 31.84
N SER A 272 -27.19 7.54 31.76
CA SER A 272 -26.17 7.91 32.74
C SER A 272 -25.40 9.20 32.42
N SER A 273 -25.67 9.82 31.27
CA SER A 273 -24.97 11.04 30.87
C SER A 273 -25.44 12.24 31.70
N PRO A 274 -24.53 13.03 32.32
CA PRO A 274 -24.89 14.23 33.09
C PRO A 274 -25.53 15.34 32.23
N TYR A 275 -25.61 15.15 30.91
CA TYR A 275 -26.27 16.05 29.96
C TYR A 275 -27.65 15.56 29.47
N ALA A 276 -28.16 14.44 29.99
CA ALA A 276 -29.43 13.85 29.54
C ALA A 276 -30.69 14.62 29.97
N ALA A 277 -30.54 15.67 30.80
CA ALA A 277 -31.64 16.47 31.33
C ALA A 277 -31.53 17.94 30.92
N VAL A 278 -31.45 18.22 29.61
CA VAL A 278 -31.78 19.55 29.07
C VAL A 278 -32.55 19.39 27.76
N SER A 279 -33.85 19.12 27.88
CA SER A 279 -34.87 19.39 26.87
C SER A 279 -36.20 19.63 27.55
#